data_AF-A0A161SUY0-F1
#
_entry.id   AF-A0A161SUY0-F1
#
_cell.length_a   1.000
_cell.length_b   1.000
_cell.length_c   1.000
_cell.angle_alpha   90.00
_cell.angle_beta   90.00
_cell.angle_gamma   90.00
#
_symmetry.space_group_name_H-M   'P 1'
#
loop_
_entity.id
_entity.type
_entity.pdbx_description
1 polymer ?
#
loop_
_entity_poly.entity_id
_entity_poly.type
_entity_poly.pdbx_seq_one_letter_code
_entity_poly.pdbx_strand_id
1 'polypeptide(L)'
;MNRPLTNWHTHATESLTPGQRAADRLRNWMGSWVFIGGFVGVMIAWAVINTTSLRWDPYPYILLNLFLSMLAGLQGAILLIAAKRQDAIAAALAQHDFETNRAAKIEIEELMAVNRRQLEYIRLLCVQHGITPEQDAGTP
;
A
#
# COMPACT_ATOMS: atom_id res chain seq x y z
N MET A 1 23.11 7.19 -19.26
CA MET A 1 23.08 7.48 -17.81
C MET A 1 22.19 6.43 -17.14
N ASN A 2 22.74 5.24 -16.84
CA ASN A 2 21.97 4.13 -16.25
C ASN A 2 21.86 4.32 -14.74
N ARG A 3 20.76 4.90 -14.27
CA ARG A 3 20.40 4.78 -12.86
C ARG A 3 19.83 3.37 -12.65
N PRO A 4 20.41 2.54 -11.76
CA PRO A 4 19.80 1.28 -11.43
C PRO A 4 18.38 1.55 -10.90
N LEU A 5 17.38 0.84 -11.43
CA LEU A 5 16.01 0.84 -10.92
C LEU A 5 15.97 0.02 -9.62
N THR A 6 16.71 0.46 -8.61
CA THR A 6 16.61 -0.13 -7.27
C THR A 6 15.25 0.30 -6.73
N ASN A 7 14.35 -0.66 -6.55
CA ASN A 7 13.09 -0.36 -5.87
C ASN A 7 13.41 0.04 -4.41
N TRP A 8 12.69 1.00 -3.87
CA TRP A 8 12.80 1.36 -2.44
C TRP A 8 12.43 0.19 -1.51
N HIS A 9 11.71 -0.80 -2.04
CA HIS A 9 11.28 -1.99 -1.32
C HIS A 9 12.45 -2.87 -0.83
N THR A 10 13.56 -2.97 -1.56
CA THR A 10 14.70 -3.82 -1.14
C THR A 10 15.45 -3.29 0.09
N HIS A 11 15.52 -1.97 0.27
CA HIS A 11 16.19 -1.36 1.44
C HIS A 11 15.30 -1.31 2.68
N ALA A 12 13.97 -1.42 2.55
CA ALA A 12 13.05 -1.45 3.69
C ALA A 12 13.13 -2.78 4.47
N THR A 13 13.46 -3.88 3.80
CA THR A 13 13.56 -5.21 4.43
C THR A 13 14.80 -5.38 5.32
N GLU A 14 15.85 -4.58 5.13
CA GLU A 14 17.14 -4.76 5.81
C GLU A 14 17.23 -3.97 7.13
N SER A 15 16.26 -3.08 7.38
CA SER A 15 16.16 -2.27 8.62
C SER A 15 14.88 -2.56 9.42
N LEU A 16 14.34 -3.77 9.31
CA LEU A 16 13.22 -4.18 10.16
C LEU A 16 13.72 -4.33 11.60
N THR A 17 13.38 -3.34 12.43
CA THR A 17 13.61 -3.39 13.88
C THR A 17 13.00 -4.68 14.44
N PRO A 18 13.56 -5.27 15.51
CA PRO A 18 13.01 -6.50 16.10
C PRO A 18 11.52 -6.36 16.49
N GLY A 19 11.06 -5.14 16.80
CA GLY A 19 9.65 -4.83 17.03
C GLY A 19 8.76 -5.00 15.80
N GLN A 20 9.22 -4.58 14.61
CA GLN A 20 8.47 -4.75 13.36
C GLN A 20 8.32 -6.23 12.98
N ARG A 21 9.36 -7.06 13.20
CA ARG A 21 9.29 -8.51 12.98
C ARG A 21 8.31 -9.20 13.93
N ALA A 22 8.22 -8.75 15.18
CA ALA A 22 7.25 -9.26 16.15
C ALA A 22 5.81 -8.86 15.78
N ALA A 23 5.61 -7.59 15.36
CA ALA A 23 4.33 -7.09 14.90
C ALA A 23 3.83 -7.83 13.65
N ASP A 24 4.72 -8.14 12.70
CA ASP A 24 4.37 -8.91 11.51
C ASP A 24 3.93 -10.34 11.82
N ARG A 25 4.60 -10.98 12.79
CA ARG A 25 4.25 -12.32 13.25
C ARG A 25 2.90 -12.31 13.98
N LEU A 26 2.66 -11.32 14.84
CA LEU A 26 1.38 -11.12 15.52
C LEU A 26 0.25 -10.85 14.52
N ARG A 27 0.47 -9.97 13.53
CA ARG A 27 -0.50 -9.65 12.46
C ARG A 27 -0.92 -10.90 11.70
N ASN A 28 0.04 -11.75 11.33
CA ASN A 28 -0.25 -12.98 10.59
C ASN A 28 -0.97 -14.04 11.45
N TRP A 29 -0.72 -14.07 12.76
CA TRP A 29 -1.35 -15.01 13.68
C TRP A 29 -2.77 -14.56 14.06
N MET A 30 -2.95 -13.27 14.36
CA MET A 30 -4.23 -12.64 14.73
C MET A 30 -5.22 -12.52 13.55
N GLY A 31 -4.72 -12.47 12.32
CA GLY A 31 -5.53 -12.37 11.10
C GLY A 31 -6.05 -13.71 10.55
N SER A 32 -5.87 -14.82 11.28
CA SER A 32 -6.28 -16.16 10.84
C SER A 32 -7.66 -16.54 11.37
N TRP A 33 -8.45 -17.25 10.55
CA TRP A 33 -9.73 -17.85 10.94
C TRP A 33 -9.61 -18.80 12.15
N VAL A 34 -8.43 -19.39 12.36
CA VAL A 34 -8.13 -20.27 13.50
C VAL A 34 -8.10 -19.50 14.82
N PHE A 35 -7.63 -18.24 14.82
CA PHE A 35 -7.59 -17.40 16.02
C PHE A 35 -9.01 -17.06 16.50
N ILE A 36 -9.90 -16.70 15.57
CA ILE A 36 -11.31 -16.42 15.85
C ILE A 36 -11.98 -17.68 16.42
N GLY A 37 -11.76 -18.85 15.82
CA GLY A 37 -12.30 -20.12 16.31
C GLY A 37 -11.80 -20.50 17.71
N GLY A 38 -10.51 -20.36 17.97
CA GLY A 38 -9.93 -20.60 19.30
C GLY A 38 -10.45 -19.63 20.36
N PHE A 39 -10.63 -18.36 20.00
CA PHE A 39 -11.17 -17.34 20.89
C PHE A 39 -12.63 -17.64 21.26
N VAL A 40 -13.46 -18.01 20.29
CA VAL A 40 -14.85 -18.44 20.54
C VAL A 40 -14.89 -19.71 21.39
N GLY A 41 -14.02 -20.68 21.13
CA GLY A 41 -13.92 -21.91 21.91
C GLY A 41 -13.56 -21.66 23.37
N VAL A 42 -12.57 -20.81 23.63
CA VAL A 42 -12.20 -20.37 24.99
C VAL A 42 -13.38 -19.65 25.66
N MET A 43 -14.12 -18.83 24.91
CA MET A 43 -15.28 -18.11 25.45
C MET A 43 -16.40 -19.06 25.89
N ILE A 44 -16.69 -20.10 25.09
CA ILE A 44 -17.65 -21.15 25.43
C ILE A 44 -17.16 -21.94 26.64
N ALA A 45 -15.89 -22.35 26.66
CA ALA A 45 -15.30 -23.05 27.80
C ALA A 45 -15.39 -22.21 29.09
N TRP A 46 -15.10 -20.91 29.01
CA TRP A 46 -15.17 -20.00 30.14
C TRP A 46 -16.61 -19.76 30.59
N ALA A 47 -17.56 -19.62 29.66
CA ALA A 47 -18.98 -19.51 29.98
C ALA A 47 -19.50 -20.76 30.69
N VAL A 48 -19.09 -21.95 30.26
CA VAL A 48 -19.45 -23.23 30.90
C VAL A 48 -18.86 -23.32 32.31
N ILE A 49 -17.58 -22.98 32.49
CA ILE A 49 -16.92 -22.96 33.81
C ILE A 49 -17.62 -21.96 34.74
N ASN A 50 -17.93 -20.76 34.26
CA ASN A 50 -18.58 -19.71 35.03
C ASN A 50 -20.04 -20.08 35.39
N THR A 51 -20.75 -20.78 34.52
CA THR A 51 -22.13 -21.25 34.78
C THR A 51 -22.19 -22.42 35.75
N THR A 52 -21.16 -23.28 35.77
CA THR A 52 -21.10 -24.48 36.62
C THR A 52 -20.55 -24.17 38.01
N SER A 53 -19.63 -23.20 38.11
CA SER A 53 -19.04 -22.75 39.37
C SER A 53 -19.90 -21.64 39.99
N LEU A 54 -21.05 -22.05 40.55
CA LEU A 54 -21.91 -21.28 41.45
C LEU A 54 -22.67 -20.09 40.82
N ARG A 55 -23.99 -20.24 40.68
CA ARG A 55 -24.95 -19.17 40.35
C ARG A 55 -24.81 -18.00 41.33
N TRP A 56 -24.19 -16.91 40.92
CA TRP A 56 -24.44 -15.58 41.47
C TRP A 56 -24.13 -14.53 40.41
N ASP A 57 -25.16 -14.12 39.68
CA ASP A 57 -25.22 -12.72 39.26
C ASP A 57 -26.07 -12.05 40.34
N PRO A 58 -25.47 -11.23 41.22
CA PRO A 58 -25.51 -9.78 40.94
C PRO A 58 -24.26 -8.94 41.34
N TYR A 59 -24.00 -7.93 40.49
CA TYR A 59 -23.15 -6.72 40.60
C TYR A 59 -21.65 -6.81 40.21
N PRO A 60 -21.16 -5.99 39.25
CA PRO A 60 -21.82 -5.54 38.02
C PRO A 60 -20.95 -5.94 36.81
N TYR A 61 -21.52 -6.71 35.87
CA TYR A 61 -20.97 -6.87 34.52
C TYR A 61 -19.65 -7.64 34.36
N ILE A 62 -19.32 -8.69 35.13
CA ILE A 62 -18.12 -9.50 34.80
C ILE A 62 -18.24 -10.11 33.39
N LEU A 63 -19.44 -10.59 33.03
CA LEU A 63 -19.74 -11.11 31.69
C LEU A 63 -19.76 -9.99 30.64
N LEU A 64 -20.33 -8.83 30.96
CA LEU A 64 -20.42 -7.72 30.02
C LEU A 64 -19.08 -7.01 29.84
N ASN A 65 -18.21 -6.88 30.85
CA ASN A 65 -16.83 -6.41 30.71
C ASN A 65 -15.97 -7.39 29.91
N LEU A 66 -16.16 -8.71 30.09
CA LEU A 66 -15.46 -9.71 29.29
C LEU A 66 -15.90 -9.63 27.82
N PHE A 67 -17.20 -9.49 27.58
CA PHE A 67 -17.77 -9.33 26.25
C PHE A 67 -17.33 -8.01 25.59
N LEU A 68 -17.30 -6.90 26.32
CA LEU A 68 -16.81 -5.61 25.83
C LEU A 68 -15.30 -5.63 25.54
N SER A 69 -14.51 -6.27 26.40
CA SER A 69 -13.07 -6.45 26.18
C SER A 69 -12.79 -7.33 24.94
N MET A 70 -13.64 -8.35 24.72
CA MET A 70 -13.60 -9.16 23.49
C MET A 70 -13.99 -8.35 22.25
N LEU A 71 -15.04 -7.54 22.33
CA LEU A 71 -15.45 -6.64 21.25
C LEU A 71 -14.31 -5.70 20.85
N ALA A 72 -13.62 -5.12 21.84
CA ALA A 72 -12.45 -4.28 21.60
C ALA A 72 -11.27 -5.07 20.97
N GLY A 73 -11.00 -6.29 21.44
CA GLY A 73 -9.96 -7.15 20.85
C GLY A 73 -10.26 -7.59 19.42
N LEU A 74 -11.52 -7.94 19.15
CA LEU A 74 -12.01 -8.31 17.81
C LEU A 74 -11.95 -7.10 16.87
N GLN A 75 -12.31 -5.90 17.34
CA GLN A 75 -12.15 -4.66 16.59
C GLN A 75 -10.69 -4.43 16.20
N GLY A 76 -9.75 -4.63 17.13
CA GLY A 76 -8.31 -4.55 16.82
C GLY A 76 -7.86 -5.56 15.76
N ALA A 77 -8.33 -6.81 15.86
CA ALA A 77 -8.01 -7.84 14.86
C ALA A 77 -8.59 -7.53 13.48
N ILE A 78 -9.85 -7.09 13.40
CA ILE A 78 -10.50 -6.69 12.14
C ILE A 78 -9.76 -5.50 11.51
N LEU A 79 -9.35 -4.52 12.32
CA LEU A 79 -8.55 -3.39 11.86
C LEU A 79 -7.22 -3.86 11.25
N LEU A 80 -6.53 -4.80 11.90
CA LEU A 80 -5.27 -5.36 11.39
C LEU A 80 -5.47 -6.14 10.10
N ILE A 81 -6.57 -6.89 9.96
CA ILE A 81 -6.90 -7.63 8.74
C ILE A 81 -7.20 -6.67 7.59
N ALA A 82 -8.00 -5.63 7.88
CA ALA A 82 -8.33 -4.58 6.91
C ALA A 82 -7.06 -3.86 6.45
N ALA A 83 -6.17 -3.50 7.37
CA ALA A 83 -4.88 -2.89 7.07
C ALA A 83 -4.02 -3.81 6.17
N LYS A 84 -3.89 -5.10 6.52
CA LYS A 84 -3.13 -6.07 5.68
C LYS A 84 -3.65 -6.15 4.25
N ARG A 85 -4.98 -6.14 4.07
CA ARG A 85 -5.60 -6.16 2.74
C ARG A 85 -5.34 -4.87 1.97
N GLN A 86 -5.46 -3.71 2.64
CA GLN A 86 -5.18 -2.42 2.01
C GLN A 86 -3.72 -2.28 1.60
N ASP A 87 -2.78 -2.72 2.45
CA ASP A 87 -1.35 -2.73 2.14
C ASP A 87 -1.05 -3.57 0.89
N ALA A 88 -1.68 -4.74 0.75
CA ALA A 88 -1.51 -5.61 -0.40
C ALA A 88 -2.05 -4.97 -1.70
N ILE A 89 -3.20 -4.30 -1.63
CA ILE A 89 -3.77 -3.57 -2.76
C ILE A 89 -2.88 -2.39 -3.13
N ALA A 90 -2.42 -1.62 -2.14
CA ALA A 90 -1.54 -0.48 -2.35
C ALA A 90 -0.21 -0.90 -3.01
N ALA A 91 0.36 -2.04 -2.61
CA ALA A 91 1.56 -2.60 -3.22
C ALA A 91 1.32 -2.99 -4.70
N ALA A 92 0.20 -3.62 -5.00
CA ALA A 92 -0.16 -3.98 -6.38
C ALA A 92 -0.40 -2.74 -7.24
N LEU A 93 -1.09 -1.73 -6.70
CA LEU A 93 -1.34 -0.46 -7.39
C LEU A 93 -0.02 0.28 -7.66
N ALA A 94 0.89 0.33 -6.69
CA ALA A 94 2.19 0.96 -6.86
C ALA A 94 3.02 0.31 -7.98
N GLN A 95 2.94 -1.03 -8.13
CA GLN A 95 3.61 -1.74 -9.23
C GLN A 95 2.98 -1.39 -10.58
N HIS A 96 1.66 -1.35 -10.66
CA HIS A 96 0.93 -0.99 -11.88
C HIS A 96 1.22 0.47 -12.30
N ASP A 97 1.21 1.40 -11.33
CA ASP A 97 1.54 2.80 -11.56
C ASP A 97 2.98 2.97 -12.03
N PHE A 98 3.92 2.19 -11.48
CA PHE A 98 5.31 2.19 -11.93
C PHE A 98 5.43 1.76 -13.40
N GLU A 99 4.76 0.67 -13.79
CA GLU A 99 4.78 0.16 -15.17
C GLU A 99 4.14 1.16 -16.15
N THR A 100 2.99 1.71 -15.79
CA THR A 100 2.28 2.71 -16.60
C THR A 100 3.12 3.97 -16.76
N ASN A 101 3.70 4.49 -15.68
CA ASN A 101 4.57 5.66 -15.74
C ASN A 101 5.84 5.42 -16.58
N ARG A 102 6.38 4.20 -16.53
CA ARG A 102 7.53 3.82 -17.36
C ARG A 102 7.17 3.78 -18.84
N ALA A 103 6.02 3.19 -19.19
CA ALA A 103 5.53 3.16 -20.56
C ALA A 103 5.26 4.58 -21.09
N ALA A 104 4.57 5.40 -20.30
CA ALA A 104 4.31 6.80 -20.63
C ALA A 104 5.61 7.60 -20.85
N LYS A 105 6.66 7.36 -20.04
CA LYS A 105 7.97 7.99 -20.28
C LYS A 105 8.57 7.63 -21.64
N ILE A 106 8.50 6.36 -22.03
CA ILE A 106 9.02 5.91 -23.34
C ILE A 106 8.25 6.58 -24.47
N GLU A 107 6.93 6.59 -24.39
CA GLU A 107 6.07 7.23 -25.40
C GLU A 107 6.35 8.73 -25.52
N ILE A 108 6.55 9.43 -24.40
CA ILE A 108 6.93 10.85 -24.39
C ILE A 108 8.32 11.06 -25.02
N GLU A 109 9.29 10.19 -24.71
CA GLU A 109 10.62 10.25 -25.32
C GLU A 109 10.57 10.04 -26.84
N GLU A 110 9.74 9.12 -27.32
CA GLU A 110 9.50 8.90 -28.76
C GLU A 110 8.84 10.12 -29.42
N LEU A 111 7.81 10.69 -28.80
CA LEU A 111 7.15 11.90 -29.29
C LEU A 111 8.13 13.09 -29.36
N MET A 112 8.96 13.28 -28.33
CA MET A 112 9.98 14.32 -28.32
C MET A 112 11.04 14.10 -29.41
N ALA A 113 11.40 12.84 -29.70
CA ALA A 113 12.33 12.53 -30.78
C ALA A 113 11.72 12.87 -32.15
N VAL A 114 10.45 12.56 -32.38
CA VAL A 114 9.73 12.94 -33.61
C VAL A 114 9.64 14.47 -33.74
N ASN A 115 9.25 15.17 -32.67
CA ASN A 115 9.14 16.62 -32.67
C ASN A 115 10.49 17.29 -32.99
N ARG A 116 11.58 16.78 -32.40
CA ARG A 116 12.94 17.26 -32.70
C ARG A 116 13.31 17.08 -34.18
N ARG A 117 12.98 15.93 -34.77
CA ARG A 117 13.20 15.68 -36.21
C ARG A 117 12.37 16.63 -37.09
N GLN A 118 11.13 16.90 -36.71
CA GLN A 118 10.28 17.86 -37.43
C GLN A 118 10.89 19.27 -37.41
N LEU A 119 11.40 19.72 -36.26
CA LEU A 119 12.08 21.01 -36.13
C LEU A 119 13.34 21.08 -37.01
N GLU A 120 14.09 19.99 -37.14
CA GLU A 120 15.24 19.91 -38.04
C GLU A 120 14.82 20.05 -39.51
N TYR A 121 13.77 19.34 -39.94
CA TYR A 121 13.25 19.49 -41.31
C TYR A 121 12.78 20.92 -41.60
N ILE A 122 12.06 21.54 -40.66
CA ILE A 122 11.61 22.94 -40.80
C ILE A 122 12.83 23.88 -40.93
N ARG A 123 13.86 23.70 -40.08
CA ARG A 123 15.09 24.50 -40.18
C ARG A 123 15.76 24.33 -41.54
N LEU A 124 15.87 23.11 -42.05
CA LEU A 124 16.48 22.86 -43.36
C LEU A 124 15.69 23.50 -44.50
N LEU A 125 14.36 23.41 -44.48
CA LEU A 125 13.48 24.05 -45.47
C LEU A 125 13.58 25.59 -45.44
N CYS A 126 13.64 26.18 -44.25
CA CYS A 126 13.82 27.63 -44.07
C CYS A 126 15.16 28.10 -44.65
N VAL A 127 16.26 27.40 -44.32
CA VAL A 127 17.59 27.71 -44.87
C VAL A 127 17.61 27.59 -46.39
N GLN A 128 16.98 26.56 -46.97
CA GLN A 128 16.90 26.38 -48.42
C GLN A 128 16.12 27.50 -49.12
N HIS A 129 15.06 28.02 -48.49
CA HIS A 129 14.26 29.13 -49.02
C HIS A 129 14.81 30.52 -48.64
N GLY A 130 15.99 30.60 -48.02
CA GLY A 130 16.60 31.87 -47.60
C GLY A 130 15.86 32.58 -46.47
N ILE A 131 14.99 31.87 -45.73
CA ILE A 131 14.29 32.36 -44.55
C ILE A 131 15.19 32.12 -43.33
N THR A 132 15.93 33.14 -42.89
CA THR A 132 16.70 33.08 -41.64
C THR A 132 15.78 33.25 -40.43
N PRO A 133 15.94 32.44 -39.36
CA PRO A 133 15.11 32.54 -38.15
C PRO A 133 15.34 33.82 -37.32
N GLU A 134 16.09 34.81 -37.83
CA GLU A 134 16.31 36.10 -37.17
C GLU A 134 15.13 37.08 -37.34
N GLN A 135 14.23 36.84 -38.30
CA GLN A 135 13.16 37.81 -38.61
C GLN A 135 11.87 37.68 -37.78
N ASP A 136 11.82 36.83 -36.76
CA ASP A 136 10.66 36.73 -35.84
C ASP A 136 11.04 36.86 -34.35
N ALA A 137 12.18 37.49 -34.05
CA ALA A 137 12.46 38.04 -32.71
C ALA A 137 12.04 39.52 -32.61
N GLY A 138 11.09 39.94 -33.45
CA GLY A 138 10.47 41.25 -33.39
C GLY A 138 9.51 41.33 -32.22
N THR A 139 10.00 41.88 -31.11
CA THR A 139 9.19 42.69 -30.18
C THR A 139 8.22 43.57 -30.95
N PRO A 140 6.98 43.69 -30.47
CA PRO A 140 6.59 44.91 -29.76
C PRO A 140 6.51 44.74 -28.24
#